data_AF-W5TBJ1-F1
#
_entry.id   AF-W5TBJ1-F1
#
_cell.length_a   1.000
_cell.length_b   1.000
_cell.length_c   1.000
_cell.angle_alpha   90.00
_cell.angle_beta   90.00
_cell.angle_gamma   90.00
#
_symmetry.space_group_name_H-M   'P 1'
#
loop_
_entity.id
_entity.type
_entity.pdbx_description
1 polymer ?
#
loop_
_entity_poly.entity_id
_entity_poly.type
_entity_poly.pdbx_seq_one_letter_code
_entity_poly.pdbx_strand_id
1 'polypeptide(L)' 'MGYRYLRNRRAVVNLRTGRAISGVVTKWRGPFFLLRDATVHEGEQQAPADGEVLVDKANVDYVQAL' A
#
# COMPACT_ATOMS: atom_id res chain seq x y z
N MET A 1 -6.62 -8.82 13.23
CA MET A 1 -7.76 -7.89 13.01
C MET A 1 -7.21 -6.67 12.28
N GLY A 2 -7.72 -6.14 11.18
CA GLY A 2 -8.88 -6.51 10.37
C GLY A 2 -8.95 -5.59 9.15
N TYR A 3 -7.87 -5.51 8.37
CA TYR A 3 -7.81 -4.68 7.15
C TYR A 3 -8.78 -5.12 6.02
N ARG A 4 -9.74 -6.01 6.30
CA ARG A 4 -10.77 -6.42 5.35
C ARG A 4 -11.57 -5.21 4.85
N TYR A 5 -11.70 -4.17 5.68
CA TYR A 5 -12.26 -2.86 5.31
C TYR A 5 -11.56 -2.20 4.10
N LEU A 6 -10.24 -2.41 3.94
CA LEU A 6 -9.47 -1.83 2.84
C LEU A 6 -9.64 -2.57 1.52
N ARG A 7 -10.26 -3.76 1.50
CA ARG A 7 -10.37 -4.54 0.27
C ARG A 7 -11.17 -3.76 -0.78
N ASN A 8 -10.61 -3.66 -1.97
CA ASN A 8 -11.11 -2.89 -3.12
C ASN A 8 -11.25 -1.39 -2.83
N ARG A 9 -10.53 -0.86 -1.84
CA ARG A 9 -10.45 0.59 -1.57
C ARG A 9 -9.10 1.13 -2.00
N ARG A 10 -9.11 2.39 -2.42
CA ARG A 10 -7.89 3.16 -2.58
C ARG A 10 -7.36 3.51 -1.20
N ALA A 11 -6.05 3.38 -1.01
CA ALA A 11 -5.39 3.63 0.25
C ALA A 11 -3.99 4.19 0.01
N VAL A 12 -3.50 4.94 0.99
CA VAL A 12 -2.09 5.35 1.10
C VAL A 12 -1.46 4.54 2.22
N VAL A 13 -0.40 3.83 1.88
CA VAL A 13 0.35 2.98 2.80
C VAL A 13 1.65 3.68 3.11
N ASN A 14 1.81 4.11 4.37
CA ASN A 14 3.02 4.75 4.84
C ASN A 14 3.95 3.69 5.41
N LEU A 15 5.17 3.64 4.90
CA LEU A 15 6.18 2.66 5.28
C LEU A 15 7.10 3.26 6.36
N ARG A 16 7.66 2.40 7.19
CA ARG A 16 8.65 2.76 8.23
C ARG A 16 9.91 3.43 7.67
N THR A 17 10.16 3.30 6.37
CA THR A 17 11.27 3.98 5.69
C THR A 17 10.97 5.46 5.37
N GLY A 18 9.79 5.97 5.71
CA GLY A 18 9.34 7.32 5.32
C GLY A 18 8.83 7.45 3.89
N ARG A 19 8.72 6.32 3.16
CA ARG A 19 8.12 6.26 1.82
C ARG A 19 6.62 6.00 1.94
N ALA A 20 5.86 6.35 0.91
CA ALA A 20 4.46 5.99 0.83
C ALA A 20 4.13 5.27 -0.49
N ILE A 21 3.12 4.41 -0.47
CA ILE A 21 2.59 3.76 -1.67
C ILE A 21 1.09 4.01 -1.70
N SER A 22 0.60 4.71 -2.72
CA SER A 22 -0.83 4.89 -2.94
C SER A 22 -1.32 3.91 -3.99
N GLY A 23 -2.46 3.25 -3.76
CA GLY A 23 -3.01 2.31 -4.74
C GLY A 23 -4.31 1.68 -4.25
N VAL A 24 -4.85 0.72 -5.01
CA VAL A 24 -6.05 -0.03 -4.62
C VAL A 24 -5.66 -1.36 -4.00
N VAL A 25 -6.08 -1.62 -2.75
CA VAL A 25 -5.79 -2.88 -2.08
C VAL A 25 -6.69 -3.98 -2.64
N THR A 26 -6.11 -4.96 -3.34
CA THR A 26 -6.90 -5.98 -4.06
C THR A 26 -6.89 -7.35 -3.38
N LYS A 27 -5.80 -7.70 -2.70
CA LYS A 27 -5.59 -9.04 -2.13
C LYS A 27 -4.87 -8.97 -0.78
N TRP A 28 -5.12 -9.99 0.03
CA TRP A 28 -4.49 -10.24 1.32
C TRP A 28 -3.96 -11.66 1.34
N ARG A 29 -2.70 -11.86 1.74
CA ARG A 29 -2.11 -13.19 1.92
C ARG A 29 -1.14 -13.18 3.09
N GLY A 30 -1.53 -13.80 4.20
CA GLY A 30 -0.70 -13.90 5.39
C GLY A 30 -0.20 -12.53 5.87
N PRO A 31 1.12 -12.29 5.93
CA PRO A 31 1.69 -11.00 6.35
C PRO A 31 1.67 -9.95 5.23
N PHE A 32 1.23 -10.28 4.01
CA PHE A 32 1.24 -9.37 2.87
C PHE A 32 -0.14 -8.87 2.46
N PHE A 33 -0.17 -7.74 1.77
CA PHE A 33 -1.27 -7.31 0.93
C PHE A 33 -0.76 -6.76 -0.41
N LEU A 34 -1.63 -6.75 -1.42
CA LEU A 34 -1.27 -6.31 -2.77
C LEU A 34 -2.02 -5.04 -3.14
N LEU A 35 -1.28 -4.05 -3.62
CA LEU A 35 -1.79 -2.83 -4.23
C LEU A 35 -1.73 -2.96 -5.76
N ARG A 36 -2.81 -2.58 -6.45
CA ARG A 36 -2.83 -2.37 -7.90
C ARG A 36 -2.96 -0.89 -8.20
N ASP A 37 -2.57 -0.50 -9.42
CA ASP A 37 -2.59 0.90 -9.87
C ASP A 37 -1.87 1.77 -8.82
N ALA A 38 -0.64 1.33 -8.52
CA ALA A 38 0.12 1.80 -7.39
C ALA A 38 1.11 2.88 -7.84
N THR A 39 1.30 3.89 -6.99
CA THR A 39 2.29 4.94 -7.14
C THR A 39 3.15 4.95 -5.89
N VAL A 40 4.45 4.91 -6.06
CA VAL A 40 5.44 5.05 -4.99
C VAL A 40 5.77 6.53 -4.84
N HIS A 41 5.75 6.99 -3.60
CA HIS A 41 6.07 8.36 -3.20
C HIS A 41 7.36 8.33 -2.38
N GLU A 42 8.35 9.09 -2.84
CA GLU A 42 9.65 9.29 -2.20
C GLU A 42 9.92 10.79 -2.06
N GLY A 43 9.50 11.38 -0.93
CA GLY A 43 9.54 12.83 -0.77
C GLY A 43 8.62 13.52 -1.78
N GLU A 44 9.18 14.43 -2.59
CA GLU A 44 8.45 15.12 -3.66
C GLU A 44 8.37 14.32 -4.97
N GLN A 45 9.08 13.19 -5.06
CA GLN A 45 9.10 12.35 -6.25
C GLN A 45 7.98 11.31 -6.18
N GLN A 46 7.31 11.11 -7.31
CA GLN A 46 6.32 10.06 -7.47
C GLN A 46 6.61 9.25 -8.73
N ALA A 47 6.54 7.93 -8.62
CA ALA A 47 6.74 7.01 -9.73
C ALA A 47 5.63 5.97 -9.75
N PRO A 48 4.96 5.74 -10.91
CA PRO A 48 4.03 4.63 -11.04
C PRO A 48 4.80 3.31 -10.90
N ALA A 49 4.23 2.36 -10.17
CA ALA A 49 4.73 1.01 -10.12
C ALA A 49 4.05 0.19 -11.21
N ASP A 50 4.85 -0.39 -12.12
CA ASP A 50 4.35 -1.28 -13.14
C ASP A 50 3.87 -2.60 -12.50
N GLY A 51 2.56 -2.80 -12.45
CA GLY A 51 1.93 -4.05 -12.02
C GLY A 51 1.36 -4.06 -10.59
N GLU A 52 1.55 -5.19 -9.88
CA GLU A 52 1.08 -5.38 -8.50
C GLU A 52 2.23 -5.12 -7.51
N VAL A 53 2.00 -4.28 -6.51
CA VAL A 53 2.97 -4.04 -5.43
C VAL A 53 2.60 -4.89 -4.22
N LEU A 54 3.49 -5.82 -3.86
CA LEU A 54 3.37 -6.64 -2.65
C LEU A 54 3.98 -5.87 -1.46
N VAL A 55 3.18 -5.64 -0.41
CA VAL A 55 3.64 -4.94 0.80
C VAL A 55 3.61 -5.89 1.99
N ASP A 56 4.73 -5.96 2.71
CA ASP A 56 4.84 -6.62 4.01
C ASP A 56 4.31 -5.70 5.13
N LYS A 57 3.30 -6.18 5.87
CA LYS A 57 2.69 -5.45 6.98
C LYS A 57 3.69 -5.10 8.09
N ALA A 58 4.76 -5.86 8.24
CA ALA A 58 5.80 -5.56 9.24
C ALA A 58 6.52 -4.24 8.98
N ASN A 59 6.55 -3.79 7.72
CA ASN A 59 7.19 -2.55 7.29
C ASN A 59 6.24 -1.36 7.18
N VAL A 60 4.95 -1.58 7.46
CA VAL A 60 3.94 -0.53 7.44
C VAL A 60 3.94 0.19 8.77
N ASP A 61 3.92 1.52 8.71
CA ASP A 61 3.68 2.38 9.86
C ASP A 61 2.18 2.54 10.07
N TYR A 62 1.47 3.04 9.05
CA TYR A 62 0.02 3.08 9.04
C TYR A 62 -0.56 3.03 7.61
N VAL A 63 -1.86 2.75 7.52
CA VAL A 63 -2.61 2.77 6.26
C VAL A 63 -3.77 3.74 6.38
N GLN A 64 -3.84 4.71 5.46
CA GLN A 64 -4.96 5.63 5.31
C GLN A 64 -5.88 5.14 4.21
N ALA A 65 -7.13 4.84 4.54
CA ALA A 65 -8.16 4.55 3.54
C ALA A 65 -8.73 5.85 2.97
N LEU A 66 -9.03 5.84 1.67
CA LEU A 66 -9.72 6.92 0.96
C LEU A 66 -11.15 6.51 0.57
#